data_AF-A0ABD0VDY9-F1
#
_entry.id   AF-A0ABD0VDY9-F1
#
_cell.length_a   1.000
_cell.length_b   1.000
_cell.length_c   1.000
_cell.angle_alpha   90.00
_cell.angle_beta   90.00
_cell.angle_gamma   90.00
#
_symmetry.space_group_name_H-M   'P 1'
#
loop_
_entity.id
_entity.type
_entity.pdbx_description
1 polymer ?
#
loop_
_entity_poly.entity_id
_entity_poly.type
_entity_poly.pdbx_seq_one_letter_code
_entity_poly.pdbx_strand_id
1 'polypeptide(L)'
;MASDATQSTPFYPYYPPPPYGGPPAYPYPPYVPPYYPPPPPQPATGRPSSAAAAEQTTDGRMLIAPEGDTFYPSKQPTHKIRDLIRSRYDAPYVSWKKIPKEVRDMWFREFERDFCWLPQHNDKIRKNFEKRGSTRMRDMFTDLRKSGERPLWIGESVWAELNAAWGSVEYSRRRDQNRQNRASDVGGMGTSLHTGGSVPHTEHRRRLEEYTRLRESQAAAGEGPSGGSVEYSEYRIWSQAVGGMQHGRVYGLGSQAQAYEGMTSSGSSFASPSQDPLYSQQISALQAELEQVRKAQTDWQVQIQAQIQMQMQVQQAQHNQLLDEMRKMKDQLSEKEVATGDDASTDSE
;
A
#
# COMPACT_ATOMS: atom_id res chain seq x y z
N MET A 1 -54.33 14.02 -22.64
CA MET A 1 -53.66 13.86 -23.95
C MET A 1 -52.27 14.42 -23.79
N ALA A 2 -51.31 13.55 -23.51
CA ALA A 2 -50.40 12.93 -24.48
C ALA A 2 -49.16 13.84 -24.69
N SER A 3 -48.04 13.52 -24.03
CA SER A 3 -46.81 12.94 -24.63
C SER A 3 -45.98 14.02 -25.35
N ASP A 4 -44.66 14.12 -25.31
CA ASP A 4 -43.65 13.08 -25.21
C ASP A 4 -42.28 13.72 -24.94
N ALA A 5 -41.40 12.99 -24.27
CA ALA A 5 -40.02 13.37 -24.01
C ALA A 5 -39.10 12.46 -24.84
N THR A 6 -38.48 12.99 -25.90
CA THR A 6 -37.55 12.22 -26.72
C THR A 6 -36.10 12.46 -26.27
N GLN A 7 -35.57 11.45 -25.59
CA GLN A 7 -34.15 11.28 -25.30
C GLN A 7 -33.41 10.93 -26.60
N SER A 8 -32.34 11.66 -26.90
CA SER A 8 -31.44 11.40 -28.03
C SER A 8 -30.41 10.33 -27.64
N THR A 9 -30.52 9.13 -28.21
CA THR A 9 -29.48 8.10 -28.16
C THR A 9 -28.51 8.27 -29.36
N PRO A 10 -27.19 8.10 -29.18
CA PRO A 10 -26.25 8.15 -30.31
C PRO A 10 -26.29 6.83 -31.11
N PHE A 11 -26.45 6.99 -32.42
CA PHE A 11 -26.52 5.97 -33.45
C PHE A 11 -25.12 5.37 -33.71
N TYR A 12 -24.92 4.08 -33.44
CA TYR A 12 -23.74 3.34 -33.90
C TYR A 12 -24.06 2.62 -35.22
N PRO A 13 -23.28 2.83 -36.30
CA PRO A 13 -23.47 2.12 -37.55
C PRO A 13 -23.09 0.63 -37.40
N TYR A 14 -24.02 -0.24 -37.75
CA TYR A 14 -23.85 -1.70 -37.77
C TYR A 14 -23.10 -2.11 -39.05
N TYR A 15 -21.94 -2.72 -38.91
CA TYR A 15 -21.23 -3.37 -40.01
C TYR A 15 -21.53 -4.88 -40.01
N PRO A 16 -22.01 -5.46 -41.12
CA PRO A 16 -22.20 -6.90 -41.22
C PRO A 16 -20.84 -7.64 -41.27
N PRO A 17 -20.72 -8.85 -40.68
CA PRO A 17 -19.51 -9.63 -40.73
C PRO A 17 -19.24 -10.17 -42.16
N PRO A 18 -17.96 -10.32 -42.56
CA PRO A 18 -17.60 -10.86 -43.86
C PRO A 18 -17.93 -12.36 -43.98
N PRO A 19 -18.20 -12.87 -45.19
CA PRO A 19 -18.54 -14.27 -45.42
C PRO A 19 -17.34 -15.17 -45.10
N TYR A 20 -17.60 -16.25 -44.36
CA TYR A 20 -16.63 -17.30 -44.03
C TYR A 20 -16.05 -17.92 -45.32
N GLY A 21 -14.81 -17.58 -45.63
CA GLY A 21 -13.94 -18.38 -46.50
C GLY A 21 -13.27 -19.47 -45.68
N GLY A 22 -13.39 -20.73 -46.10
CA GLY A 22 -12.73 -21.87 -45.46
C GLY A 22 -11.19 -21.77 -45.47
N PRO A 23 -10.50 -22.55 -44.63
CA PRO A 23 -9.05 -22.48 -44.50
C PRO A 23 -8.33 -22.98 -45.77
N PRO A 24 -7.23 -22.34 -46.21
CA PRO A 24 -6.43 -22.85 -47.31
C PRO A 24 -5.69 -24.13 -46.87
N ALA A 25 -5.84 -25.20 -47.65
CA ALA A 25 -5.08 -26.43 -47.51
C ALA A 25 -3.64 -26.22 -48.01
N TYR A 26 -2.68 -26.18 -47.09
CA TYR A 26 -1.26 -26.32 -47.39
C TYR A 26 -0.77 -27.72 -47.01
N PRO A 27 -0.07 -28.44 -47.90
CA PRO A 27 0.47 -29.76 -47.59
C PRO A 27 1.72 -29.64 -46.72
N TYR A 28 1.59 -29.92 -45.42
CA TYR A 28 2.74 -30.15 -44.55
C TYR A 28 3.19 -31.63 -44.66
N PRO A 29 4.50 -31.92 -44.77
CA PRO A 29 5.00 -33.28 -44.63
C PRO A 29 4.82 -33.79 -43.18
N PRO A 30 4.66 -35.11 -42.96
CA PRO A 30 4.39 -35.66 -41.63
C PRO A 30 5.58 -35.44 -40.68
N TYR A 31 5.29 -34.82 -39.54
CA TYR A 31 6.24 -34.60 -38.45
C TYR A 31 6.65 -35.94 -37.81
N VAL A 32 7.96 -36.25 -37.87
CA VAL A 32 8.59 -37.34 -37.12
C VAL A 32 9.22 -36.75 -35.84
N PRO A 33 8.80 -37.17 -34.63
CA PRO A 33 9.43 -36.73 -33.39
C PRO A 33 10.88 -37.24 -33.28
N PRO A 34 11.85 -36.44 -32.79
CA PRO A 34 13.19 -36.94 -32.53
C PRO A 34 13.18 -37.94 -31.36
N TYR A 35 13.77 -39.12 -31.59
CA TYR A 35 13.94 -40.17 -30.59
C TYR A 35 15.01 -39.76 -29.57
N TYR A 36 14.63 -39.61 -28.30
CA TYR A 36 15.57 -39.43 -27.19
C TYR A 36 15.84 -40.79 -26.54
N PRO A 37 17.09 -41.29 -26.52
CA PRO A 37 17.42 -42.48 -25.75
C PRO A 37 17.33 -42.19 -24.23
N PRO A 38 16.87 -43.15 -23.41
CA PRO A 38 16.80 -42.97 -21.96
C PRO A 38 18.21 -42.89 -21.33
N PRO A 39 18.36 -42.12 -20.24
CA PRO A 39 19.64 -41.97 -19.55
C PRO A 39 20.09 -43.28 -18.86
N PRO A 40 21.41 -43.53 -18.75
CA PRO A 40 21.93 -44.75 -18.14
C PRO A 40 21.64 -44.82 -16.62
N PRO A 41 21.43 -46.01 -16.05
CA PRO A 41 21.14 -46.19 -14.63
C PRO A 41 22.35 -45.81 -13.77
N GLN A 42 22.12 -44.95 -12.77
CA GLN A 42 23.13 -44.59 -11.77
C GLN A 42 23.26 -45.70 -10.70
N PRO A 43 24.48 -46.03 -10.24
CA PRO A 43 24.69 -47.07 -9.24
C PRO A 43 24.24 -46.61 -7.83
N ALA A 44 23.54 -47.52 -7.15
CA ALA A 44 23.13 -47.37 -5.77
C ALA A 44 24.34 -47.22 -4.83
N THR A 45 24.42 -46.08 -4.15
CA THR A 45 25.31 -45.90 -2.99
C THR A 45 24.46 -45.87 -1.73
N GLY A 46 24.48 -46.99 -1.01
CA GLY A 46 23.90 -47.08 0.33
C GLY A 46 24.86 -46.54 1.39
N ARG A 47 24.31 -45.82 2.38
CA ARG A 47 24.79 -45.83 3.77
C ARG A 47 23.72 -45.21 4.71
N PRO A 48 23.79 -45.42 6.04
CA PRO A 48 22.80 -46.21 6.75
C PRO A 48 21.98 -45.40 7.76
N SER A 49 20.89 -46.04 8.18
CA SER A 49 19.95 -45.63 9.23
C SER A 49 20.60 -45.45 10.62
N SER A 50 20.24 -44.36 11.30
CA SER A 50 20.19 -44.17 12.77
C SER A 50 19.90 -42.69 13.05
N ALA A 51 18.94 -42.23 13.85
CA ALA A 51 17.77 -42.80 14.53
C ALA A 51 16.94 -41.59 15.03
N ALA A 52 15.62 -41.77 15.14
CA ALA A 52 14.68 -40.96 15.93
C ALA A 52 14.42 -39.49 15.52
N ALA A 53 13.77 -39.29 14.37
CA ALA A 53 12.76 -38.23 14.26
C ALA A 53 11.41 -38.93 14.30
N ALA A 54 10.56 -38.55 15.28
CA ALA A 54 9.22 -39.07 15.41
C ALA A 54 8.52 -39.06 14.05
N GLU A 55 8.22 -40.24 13.52
CA GLU A 55 7.36 -40.42 12.36
C GLU A 55 5.97 -39.96 12.74
N GLN A 56 5.74 -38.65 12.68
CA GLN A 56 4.40 -38.14 12.46
C GLN A 56 4.07 -38.54 11.03
N THR A 57 3.41 -39.68 10.91
CA THR A 57 2.72 -40.12 9.71
C THR A 57 1.88 -38.94 9.23
N THR A 58 2.36 -38.22 8.21
CA THR A 58 1.56 -37.18 7.56
C THR A 58 0.46 -37.93 6.84
N ASP A 59 -0.68 -38.11 7.51
CA ASP A 59 -1.91 -38.79 7.07
C ASP A 59 -2.55 -38.08 5.86
N GLY A 60 -1.76 -37.82 4.81
CA GLY A 60 -2.09 -36.90 3.72
C GLY A 60 -2.16 -35.42 4.09
N ARG A 61 -2.02 -35.06 5.38
CA ARG A 61 -2.16 -33.67 5.85
C ARG A 61 -0.90 -32.84 5.63
N MET A 62 -1.08 -31.62 5.14
CA MET A 62 0.02 -30.70 4.86
C MET A 62 0.48 -29.98 6.13
N LEU A 63 1.78 -30.04 6.43
CA LEU A 63 2.38 -29.37 7.57
C LEU A 63 2.35 -27.84 7.38
N ILE A 64 1.80 -27.13 8.37
CA ILE A 64 1.76 -25.67 8.40
C ILE A 64 2.33 -25.13 9.72
N ALA A 65 2.91 -23.93 9.64
CA ALA A 65 3.40 -23.19 10.79
C ALA A 65 2.74 -21.79 10.84
N PRO A 66 2.58 -21.18 12.03
CA PRO A 66 2.08 -19.82 12.13
C PRO A 66 3.15 -18.83 11.69
N GLU A 67 2.78 -17.88 10.82
CA GLU A 67 3.65 -16.81 10.36
C GLU A 67 2.92 -15.47 10.48
N GLY A 68 3.26 -14.68 11.50
CA GLY A 68 2.54 -13.45 11.82
C GLY A 68 1.03 -13.69 11.91
N ASP A 69 0.27 -13.03 11.04
CA ASP A 69 -1.19 -13.14 10.92
C ASP A 69 -1.64 -14.14 9.82
N THR A 70 -0.73 -15.00 9.33
CA THR A 70 -0.97 -16.00 8.29
C THR A 70 -0.29 -17.36 8.59
N PHE A 71 -0.09 -18.18 7.56
CA PHE A 71 0.41 -19.54 7.66
C PHE A 71 1.62 -19.65 6.75
N TYR A 72 2.51 -20.56 7.08
CA TYR A 72 3.59 -21.00 6.21
C TYR A 72 3.41 -22.50 5.94
N PRO A 73 3.24 -22.94 4.68
CA PRO A 73 2.94 -22.13 3.49
C PRO A 73 1.57 -21.41 3.55
N SER A 74 1.44 -20.23 2.94
CA SER A 74 0.24 -19.38 3.09
C SER A 74 -0.91 -19.71 2.13
N LYS A 75 -0.60 -20.12 0.90
CA LYS A 75 -1.56 -20.17 -0.22
C LYS A 75 -2.65 -21.21 0.01
N GLN A 76 -2.27 -22.46 0.28
CA GLN A 76 -3.18 -23.59 0.42
C GLN A 76 -4.13 -23.44 1.61
N PRO A 77 -3.66 -23.09 2.83
CA PRO A 77 -4.55 -22.87 3.97
C PRO A 77 -5.53 -21.72 3.72
N THR A 78 -5.05 -20.64 3.10
CA THR A 78 -5.88 -19.48 2.79
C THR A 78 -6.96 -19.78 1.74
N HIS A 79 -6.64 -20.60 0.74
CA HIS A 79 -7.62 -21.07 -0.24
C HIS A 79 -8.65 -22.01 0.38
N LYS A 80 -8.21 -22.95 1.23
CA LYS A 80 -9.12 -23.84 1.95
C LYS A 80 -10.12 -23.07 2.81
N ILE A 81 -9.69 -22.03 3.53
CA ILE A 81 -10.59 -21.17 4.32
C ILE A 81 -11.67 -20.54 3.43
N ARG A 82 -11.29 -20.01 2.25
CA ARG A 82 -12.25 -19.46 1.28
C ARG A 82 -13.26 -20.51 0.84
N ASP A 83 -12.79 -21.71 0.54
CA ASP A 83 -13.63 -22.79 0.02
C ASP A 83 -14.56 -23.36 1.11
N LEU A 84 -14.10 -23.41 2.37
CA LEU A 84 -14.94 -23.73 3.53
C LEU A 84 -16.07 -22.72 3.70
N ILE A 85 -15.75 -21.41 3.63
CA ILE A 85 -16.77 -20.37 3.71
C ILE A 85 -17.80 -20.58 2.60
N ARG A 86 -17.39 -20.75 1.34
CA ARG A 86 -18.35 -20.92 0.22
C ARG A 86 -19.20 -22.18 0.34
N SER A 87 -18.59 -23.30 0.71
CA SER A 87 -19.28 -24.61 0.72
C SER A 87 -20.26 -24.77 1.88
N ARG A 88 -20.06 -24.04 2.99
CA ARG A 88 -20.84 -24.21 4.23
C ARG A 88 -21.53 -22.92 4.68
N TYR A 89 -21.73 -21.95 3.79
CA TYR A 89 -22.45 -20.72 4.11
C TYR A 89 -23.96 -20.97 4.10
N ASP A 90 -24.54 -21.20 5.28
CA ASP A 90 -25.91 -21.67 5.45
C ASP A 90 -26.90 -20.60 5.94
N ALA A 91 -26.41 -19.52 6.55
CA ALA A 91 -27.24 -18.45 7.11
C ALA A 91 -26.66 -17.05 6.80
N PRO A 92 -27.44 -15.97 6.91
CA PRO A 92 -27.03 -14.62 6.50
C PRO A 92 -26.12 -13.94 7.54
N TYR A 93 -24.98 -14.55 7.82
CA TYR A 93 -23.95 -13.97 8.66
C TYR A 93 -23.35 -12.72 8.01
N VAL A 94 -23.79 -11.54 8.43
CA VAL A 94 -23.35 -10.25 7.85
C VAL A 94 -21.86 -9.91 8.07
N SER A 95 -21.19 -10.64 8.97
CA SER A 95 -19.75 -10.50 9.24
C SER A 95 -19.21 -11.76 9.94
N TRP A 96 -17.89 -11.96 9.89
CA TRP A 96 -17.23 -13.10 10.54
C TRP A 96 -17.56 -13.24 12.03
N LYS A 97 -17.63 -12.12 12.75
CA LYS A 97 -17.98 -12.09 14.18
C LYS A 97 -19.42 -12.49 14.46
N LYS A 98 -20.32 -12.36 13.48
CA LYS A 98 -21.74 -12.74 13.59
C LYS A 98 -21.98 -14.21 13.27
N ILE A 99 -20.97 -14.94 12.81
CA ILE A 99 -21.01 -16.40 12.72
C ILE A 99 -20.94 -16.95 14.16
N PRO A 100 -21.87 -17.84 14.57
CA PRO A 100 -21.81 -18.53 15.84
C PRO A 100 -20.45 -19.21 16.05
N LYS A 101 -19.99 -19.28 17.29
CA LYS A 101 -18.68 -19.86 17.61
C LYS A 101 -18.64 -21.32 17.17
N GLU A 102 -19.74 -22.03 17.36
CA GLU A 102 -19.96 -23.43 17.03
C GLU A 102 -19.76 -23.68 15.53
N VAL A 103 -20.26 -22.78 14.68
CA VAL A 103 -20.08 -22.86 13.23
C VAL A 103 -18.63 -22.61 12.84
N ARG A 104 -17.96 -21.61 13.45
CA ARG A 104 -16.53 -21.38 13.21
C ARG A 104 -15.67 -22.54 13.70
N ASP A 105 -16.04 -23.18 14.81
CA ASP A 105 -15.39 -24.38 15.34
C ASP A 105 -15.56 -25.57 14.39
N MET A 106 -16.75 -25.77 13.81
CA MET A 106 -16.97 -26.79 12.79
C MET A 106 -16.11 -26.54 11.54
N TRP A 107 -16.03 -25.31 11.05
CA TRP A 107 -15.16 -24.97 9.92
C TRP A 107 -13.68 -25.18 10.25
N PHE A 108 -13.28 -24.88 11.49
CA PHE A 108 -11.91 -25.13 11.93
C PHE A 108 -11.61 -26.63 11.97
N ARG A 109 -12.52 -27.48 12.48
CA ARG A 109 -12.34 -28.95 12.46
C ARG A 109 -12.14 -29.48 11.04
N GLU A 110 -12.91 -29.00 10.07
CA GLU A 110 -12.72 -29.38 8.65
C GLU A 110 -11.39 -28.86 8.08
N PHE A 111 -10.86 -27.76 8.60
CA PHE A 111 -9.53 -27.27 8.26
C PHE A 111 -8.42 -28.17 8.82
N GLU A 112 -8.56 -28.70 10.05
CA GLU A 112 -7.56 -29.62 10.66
C GLU A 112 -7.48 -30.99 9.95
N ARG A 113 -8.46 -31.32 9.10
CA ARG A 113 -8.46 -32.54 8.29
C ARG A 113 -7.48 -32.50 7.13
N ASP A 114 -7.16 -31.31 6.62
CA ASP A 114 -6.24 -31.14 5.48
C ASP A 114 -4.84 -30.66 5.92
N PHE A 115 -4.74 -30.11 7.12
CA PHE A 115 -3.52 -29.49 7.63
C PHE A 115 -3.12 -30.06 8.99
N CYS A 116 -1.82 -30.14 9.23
CA CYS A 116 -1.26 -30.50 10.52
C CYS A 116 -0.21 -29.46 10.96
N TRP A 117 0.08 -29.40 12.25
CA TRP A 117 1.05 -28.47 12.82
C TRP A 117 1.58 -29.01 14.16
N LEU A 118 2.69 -28.45 14.63
CA LEU A 118 3.24 -28.79 15.93
C LEU A 118 2.28 -28.34 17.05
N PRO A 119 2.05 -29.15 18.11
CA PRO A 119 1.11 -28.82 19.19
C PRO A 119 1.33 -27.44 19.83
N GLN A 120 2.59 -27.00 19.91
CA GLN A 120 2.99 -25.67 20.39
C GLN A 120 2.43 -24.49 19.56
N HIS A 121 1.84 -24.76 18.39
CA HIS A 121 1.28 -23.77 17.48
C HIS A 121 -0.25 -23.72 17.48
N ASN A 122 -0.94 -24.57 18.25
CA ASN A 122 -2.41 -24.68 18.28
C ASN A 122 -3.11 -23.31 18.36
N ASP A 123 -2.79 -22.51 19.37
CA ASP A 123 -3.44 -21.22 19.60
C ASP A 123 -3.15 -20.21 18.48
N LYS A 124 -1.92 -20.21 17.97
CA LYS A 124 -1.50 -19.30 16.89
C LYS A 124 -2.16 -19.66 15.58
N ILE A 125 -2.23 -20.95 15.24
CA ILE A 125 -2.92 -21.43 14.05
C ILE A 125 -4.41 -21.10 14.12
N ARG A 126 -5.04 -21.33 15.26
CA ARG A 126 -6.45 -20.96 15.45
C ARG A 126 -6.67 -19.46 15.30
N LYS A 127 -5.83 -18.63 15.91
CA LYS A 127 -5.88 -17.17 15.77
C LYS A 127 -5.73 -16.73 14.31
N ASN A 128 -4.81 -17.35 13.58
CA ASN A 128 -4.57 -17.03 12.17
C ASN A 128 -5.72 -17.48 11.29
N PHE A 129 -6.38 -18.61 11.59
CA PHE A 129 -7.62 -19.03 10.94
C PHE A 129 -8.73 -17.99 11.11
N GLU A 130 -8.96 -17.52 12.34
CA GLU A 130 -9.98 -16.49 12.61
C GLU A 130 -9.68 -15.17 11.89
N LYS A 131 -8.42 -14.72 11.90
CA LYS A 131 -8.00 -13.50 11.19
C LYS A 131 -8.18 -13.64 9.68
N ARG A 132 -7.68 -14.73 9.09
CA ARG A 132 -7.74 -14.96 7.65
C ARG A 132 -9.17 -15.22 7.18
N GLY A 133 -9.98 -15.92 7.95
CA GLY A 133 -11.41 -16.09 7.69
C GLY A 133 -12.15 -14.75 7.65
N SER A 134 -11.92 -13.90 8.66
CA SER A 134 -12.49 -12.55 8.72
C SER A 134 -12.11 -11.68 7.50
N THR A 135 -10.84 -11.70 7.12
CA THR A 135 -10.36 -10.97 5.93
C THR A 135 -10.99 -11.54 4.66
N ARG A 136 -10.96 -12.86 4.45
CA ARG A 136 -11.50 -13.48 3.24
C ARG A 136 -13.00 -13.27 3.07
N MET A 137 -13.76 -13.39 4.14
CA MET A 137 -15.20 -13.11 4.11
C MET A 137 -15.48 -11.64 3.77
N ARG A 138 -14.70 -10.71 4.33
CA ARG A 138 -14.82 -9.27 4.04
C ARG A 138 -14.52 -8.96 2.59
N ASP A 139 -13.45 -9.53 2.05
CA ASP A 139 -13.04 -9.35 0.65
C ASP A 139 -14.15 -9.85 -0.29
N MET A 140 -14.61 -11.09 -0.09
CA MET A 140 -15.69 -11.67 -0.88
C MET A 140 -16.96 -10.81 -0.83
N PHE A 141 -17.40 -10.37 0.35
CA PHE A 141 -18.60 -9.53 0.44
C PHE A 141 -18.40 -8.15 -0.17
N THR A 142 -17.18 -7.64 -0.21
CA THR A 142 -16.87 -6.39 -0.90
C THR A 142 -17.03 -6.55 -2.40
N ASP A 143 -16.56 -7.67 -2.95
CA ASP A 143 -16.73 -7.99 -4.37
C ASP A 143 -18.21 -8.22 -4.71
N LEU A 144 -18.95 -8.97 -3.88
CA LEU A 144 -20.40 -9.19 -4.07
C LEU A 144 -21.21 -7.89 -4.04
N ARG A 145 -20.88 -6.96 -3.14
CA ARG A 145 -21.54 -5.65 -3.07
C ARG A 145 -21.17 -4.74 -4.25
N LYS A 146 -20.02 -4.95 -4.89
CA LYS A 146 -19.62 -4.21 -6.09
C LYS A 146 -20.27 -4.76 -7.34
N SER A 147 -20.37 -6.09 -7.48
CA SER A 147 -21.06 -6.70 -8.63
C SER A 147 -22.57 -6.57 -8.53
N GLY A 148 -23.14 -6.63 -7.32
CA GLY A 148 -24.59 -6.67 -7.12
C GLY A 148 -25.23 -8.01 -7.51
N GLU A 149 -24.43 -8.96 -7.97
CA GLU A 149 -24.89 -10.27 -8.45
C GLU A 149 -24.84 -11.32 -7.33
N ARG A 150 -25.89 -12.15 -7.25
CA ARG A 150 -25.94 -13.28 -6.32
C ARG A 150 -25.02 -14.40 -6.79
N PRO A 151 -24.04 -14.84 -5.98
CA PRO A 151 -23.21 -15.98 -6.34
C PRO A 151 -23.96 -17.30 -6.10
N LEU A 152 -23.58 -18.35 -6.83
CA LEU A 152 -24.21 -19.68 -6.73
C LEU A 152 -24.17 -20.31 -5.33
N TRP A 153 -23.14 -20.00 -4.55
CA TRP A 153 -22.95 -20.57 -3.20
C TRP A 153 -23.78 -19.86 -2.12
N ILE A 154 -24.51 -18.79 -2.45
CA ILE A 154 -25.48 -18.15 -1.54
C ILE A 154 -26.89 -18.46 -2.05
N GLY A 155 -27.69 -19.10 -1.20
CA GLY A 155 -29.11 -19.35 -1.46
C GLY A 155 -29.91 -18.05 -1.62
N GLU A 156 -30.99 -18.10 -2.38
CA GLU A 156 -31.79 -16.91 -2.70
C GLU A 156 -32.38 -16.22 -1.46
N SER A 157 -32.88 -16.99 -0.49
CA SER A 157 -33.39 -16.45 0.79
C SER A 157 -32.29 -15.75 1.59
N VAL A 158 -31.14 -16.41 1.76
CA VAL A 158 -29.97 -15.87 2.46
C VAL A 158 -29.47 -14.59 1.77
N TRP A 159 -29.49 -14.56 0.44
CA TRP A 159 -29.11 -13.37 -0.32
C TRP A 159 -30.08 -12.20 -0.10
N ALA A 160 -31.39 -12.46 -0.09
CA ALA A 160 -32.38 -11.43 0.21
C ALA A 160 -32.20 -10.84 1.62
N GLU A 161 -31.98 -11.70 2.62
CA GLU A 161 -31.70 -11.27 4.00
C GLU A 161 -30.38 -10.49 4.14
N LEU A 162 -29.33 -10.90 3.42
CA LEU A 162 -28.06 -10.16 3.38
C LEU A 162 -28.25 -8.76 2.77
N ASN A 163 -28.99 -8.63 1.68
CA ASN A 163 -29.27 -7.34 1.06
C ASN A 163 -30.13 -6.45 1.96
N ALA A 164 -31.14 -7.00 2.63
CA ALA A 164 -31.92 -6.26 3.62
C ALA A 164 -31.02 -5.73 4.76
N ALA A 165 -30.09 -6.56 5.26
CA ALA A 165 -29.17 -6.15 6.30
C ALA A 165 -28.16 -5.09 5.82
N TRP A 166 -27.62 -5.22 4.60
CA TRP A 166 -26.69 -4.25 4.01
C TRP A 166 -27.39 -2.94 3.60
N GLY A 167 -28.67 -2.99 3.23
CA GLY A 167 -29.49 -1.83 2.90
C GLY A 167 -30.02 -1.07 4.12
N SER A 168 -29.84 -1.59 5.34
CA SER A 168 -30.29 -0.90 6.55
C SER A 168 -29.57 0.44 6.77
N VAL A 169 -30.31 1.43 7.27
CA VAL A 169 -29.78 2.77 7.58
C VAL A 169 -28.60 2.69 8.55
N GLU A 170 -28.69 1.82 9.57
CA GLU A 170 -27.62 1.55 10.53
C GLU A 170 -26.34 1.04 9.85
N TYR A 171 -26.46 0.17 8.84
CA TYR A 171 -25.31 -0.32 8.10
C TYR A 171 -24.64 0.79 7.29
N SER A 172 -25.44 1.57 6.55
CA SER A 172 -24.96 2.73 5.78
C SER A 172 -24.28 3.77 6.68
N ARG A 173 -24.90 4.15 7.80
CA ARG A 173 -24.31 5.08 8.79
C ARG A 173 -22.93 4.61 9.26
N ARG A 174 -22.81 3.34 9.64
CA ARG A 174 -21.54 2.76 10.10
C ARG A 174 -20.50 2.68 8.97
N ARG A 175 -20.93 2.40 7.74
CA ARG A 175 -20.06 2.38 6.55
C ARG A 175 -19.49 3.78 6.31
N ASP A 176 -20.34 4.79 6.31
CA ASP A 176 -19.95 6.17 6.02
C ASP A 176 -19.06 6.73 7.12
N GLN A 177 -19.37 6.47 8.39
CA GLN A 177 -18.47 6.79 9.51
C GLN A 177 -17.11 6.10 9.34
N ASN A 178 -17.07 4.81 9.00
CA ASN A 178 -15.81 4.09 8.78
C ASN A 178 -15.05 4.56 7.54
N ARG A 179 -15.73 5.17 6.56
CA ARG A 179 -15.10 5.82 5.41
C ARG A 179 -14.49 7.15 5.83
N GLN A 180 -15.23 7.97 6.56
CA GLN A 180 -14.76 9.23 7.11
C GLN A 180 -13.55 9.00 8.03
N ASN A 181 -13.58 8.00 8.92
CA ASN A 181 -12.46 7.66 9.80
C ASN A 181 -11.19 7.18 9.05
N ARG A 182 -11.31 6.78 7.78
CA ARG A 182 -10.16 6.43 6.94
C ARG A 182 -9.67 7.59 6.08
N ALA A 183 -10.61 8.46 5.68
CA ALA A 183 -10.33 9.68 4.95
C ALA A 183 -9.88 10.82 5.87
N SER A 184 -10.08 10.68 7.18
CA SER A 184 -9.66 11.67 8.17
C SER A 184 -8.14 11.73 8.19
N ASP A 185 -7.66 12.91 7.82
CA ASP A 185 -6.27 13.30 7.92
C ASP A 185 -5.87 13.37 9.40
N VAL A 186 -4.91 12.55 9.80
CA VAL A 186 -4.34 12.60 11.16
C VAL A 186 -3.37 13.78 11.20
N GLY A 187 -3.91 14.99 11.32
CA GLY A 187 -3.13 16.21 11.57
C GLY A 187 -2.24 16.68 10.41
N GLY A 188 -2.67 16.57 9.16
CA GLY A 188 -1.89 17.01 7.99
C GLY A 188 -0.97 15.93 7.41
N MET A 189 -0.97 14.72 7.98
CA MET A 189 -0.09 13.61 7.57
C MET A 189 -0.60 12.83 6.35
N GLY A 190 -1.78 13.17 5.84
CA GLY A 190 -2.38 12.58 4.64
C GLY A 190 -2.94 11.16 4.85
N THR A 191 -3.66 10.65 3.85
CA THR A 191 -4.11 9.25 3.83
C THR A 191 -2.89 8.32 3.83
N SER A 192 -2.85 7.35 4.76
CA SER A 192 -1.81 6.31 4.79
C SER A 192 -1.75 5.57 3.45
N LEU A 193 -0.75 5.90 2.63
CA LEU A 193 -0.48 5.26 1.35
C LEU A 193 0.29 3.96 1.59
N HIS A 194 -0.41 2.84 1.75
CA HIS A 194 0.22 1.51 1.76
C HIS A 194 0.47 1.05 0.30
N THR A 195 1.74 1.10 -0.14
CA THR A 195 2.17 0.72 -1.51
C THR A 195 2.52 -0.77 -1.68
N GLY A 196 2.26 -1.63 -0.68
CA GLY A 196 2.69 -3.04 -0.69
C GLY A 196 1.89 -4.01 -1.58
N GLY A 197 0.76 -3.56 -2.15
CA GLY A 197 -0.10 -4.42 -2.98
C GLY A 197 -0.69 -5.63 -2.22
N SER A 198 -1.07 -6.68 -2.95
CA SER A 198 -1.74 -7.88 -2.41
C SER A 198 -0.80 -8.91 -1.77
N VAL A 199 0.50 -8.64 -1.71
CA VAL A 199 1.50 -9.57 -1.15
C VAL A 199 1.80 -9.16 0.29
N PRO A 200 1.67 -10.08 1.27
CA PRO A 200 1.95 -9.74 2.66
C PRO A 200 3.42 -9.39 2.87
N HIS A 201 3.71 -8.52 3.83
CA HIS A 201 5.08 -8.12 4.18
C HIS A 201 5.98 -9.31 4.56
N THR A 202 5.42 -10.42 5.05
CA THR A 202 6.18 -11.64 5.36
C THR A 202 6.70 -12.31 4.10
N GLU A 203 5.88 -12.39 3.03
CA GLU A 203 6.32 -12.93 1.75
C GLU A 203 7.33 -12.00 1.06
N HIS A 204 7.16 -10.68 1.20
CA HIS A 204 8.21 -9.72 0.81
C HIS A 204 9.55 -10.01 1.51
N ARG A 205 9.52 -10.26 2.82
CA ARG A 205 10.71 -10.61 3.61
C ARG A 205 11.34 -11.92 3.12
N ARG A 206 10.54 -12.96 2.91
CA ARG A 206 11.02 -14.27 2.42
C ARG A 206 11.72 -14.15 1.07
N ARG A 207 11.13 -13.39 0.15
CA ARG A 207 11.73 -13.12 -1.17
C ARG A 207 13.07 -12.40 -1.05
N LEU A 208 13.18 -11.46 -0.11
CA LEU A 208 14.43 -10.76 0.16
C LEU A 208 15.48 -11.71 0.78
N GLU A 209 15.11 -12.54 1.74
CA GLU A 209 16.00 -13.55 2.33
C GLU A 209 16.47 -14.57 1.28
N GLU A 210 15.57 -15.04 0.42
CA GLU A 210 15.88 -15.96 -0.68
C GLU A 210 16.81 -15.31 -1.71
N TYR A 211 16.60 -14.03 -2.03
CA TYR A 211 17.49 -13.25 -2.88
C TYR A 211 18.90 -13.14 -2.28
N THR A 212 19.01 -12.75 -1.01
CA THR A 212 20.29 -12.64 -0.31
C THR A 212 21.04 -13.98 -0.29
N ARG A 213 20.34 -15.07 0.04
CA ARG A 213 20.91 -16.43 0.04
C ARG A 213 21.42 -16.84 -1.34
N LEU A 214 20.64 -16.59 -2.40
CA LEU A 214 21.05 -16.90 -3.77
C LEU A 214 22.27 -16.07 -4.17
N ARG A 215 22.29 -14.78 -3.84
CA ARG A 215 23.41 -13.86 -4.10
C ARG A 215 24.70 -14.32 -3.43
N GLU A 216 24.64 -14.70 -2.16
CA GLU A 216 25.80 -15.19 -1.39
C GLU A 216 26.31 -16.53 -1.93
N SER A 217 25.41 -17.47 -2.26
CA SER A 217 25.79 -18.77 -2.83
C SER A 217 26.52 -18.66 -4.17
N GLN A 218 26.17 -17.66 -4.98
CA GLN A 218 26.79 -17.41 -6.28
C GLN A 218 28.11 -16.64 -6.14
N ALA A 219 28.22 -15.72 -5.17
CA ALA A 219 29.48 -15.06 -4.85
C ALA A 219 30.56 -16.07 -4.40
N ALA A 220 30.18 -17.07 -3.60
CA ALA A 220 31.09 -18.13 -3.14
C ALA A 220 31.53 -19.09 -4.25
N ALA A 221 30.77 -19.21 -5.35
CA ALA A 221 31.10 -20.07 -6.49
C ALA A 221 31.99 -19.39 -7.55
N GLY A 222 32.24 -18.07 -7.44
CA GLY A 222 32.95 -17.25 -8.43
C GLY A 222 34.49 -17.23 -8.32
N GLU A 223 35.09 -17.90 -7.34
CA GLU A 223 36.55 -17.92 -7.15
C GLU A 223 37.27 -19.07 -7.89
N GLY A 224 36.86 -19.33 -9.14
CA GLY A 224 37.57 -20.23 -10.06
C GLY A 224 38.35 -19.43 -11.11
N PRO A 225 39.64 -19.76 -11.40
CA PRO A 225 40.43 -19.01 -12.37
C PRO A 225 40.04 -19.42 -13.79
N SER A 226 39.01 -18.80 -14.35
CA SER A 226 38.75 -18.83 -15.79
C SER A 226 38.01 -17.57 -16.21
N GLY A 227 38.71 -16.71 -16.96
CA GLY A 227 38.21 -15.45 -17.49
C GLY A 227 37.18 -15.65 -18.59
N GLY A 228 35.96 -16.02 -18.20
CA GLY A 228 34.76 -15.97 -19.03
C GLY A 228 33.69 -15.18 -18.31
N SER A 229 33.41 -13.97 -18.78
CA SER A 229 32.38 -13.06 -18.28
C SER A 229 30.99 -13.73 -18.28
N VAL A 230 30.62 -14.40 -17.20
CA VAL A 230 29.22 -14.55 -16.82
C VAL A 230 28.92 -13.35 -15.93
N GLU A 231 28.55 -12.24 -16.55
CA GLU A 231 27.99 -11.10 -15.84
C GLU A 231 26.67 -11.57 -15.20
N TYR A 232 26.74 -11.91 -13.92
CA TYR A 232 25.56 -12.28 -13.14
C TYR A 232 24.70 -11.04 -12.98
N SER A 233 23.69 -10.91 -13.85
CA SER A 233 22.71 -9.85 -13.71
C SER A 233 21.95 -10.05 -12.41
N GLU A 234 21.99 -9.06 -11.50
CA GLU A 234 21.21 -9.05 -10.25
C GLU A 234 19.71 -9.35 -10.51
N TYR A 235 19.22 -9.01 -11.71
CA TYR A 235 17.90 -9.38 -12.21
C TYR A 235 17.63 -10.88 -12.19
N ARG A 236 18.58 -11.74 -12.62
CA ARG A 236 18.35 -13.20 -12.66
C ARG A 236 18.21 -13.80 -11.27
N ILE A 237 19.03 -13.33 -10.33
CA ILE A 237 18.98 -13.74 -8.92
C ILE A 237 17.65 -13.29 -8.31
N TRP A 238 17.26 -12.03 -8.54
CA TRP A 238 15.99 -11.49 -8.08
C TRP A 238 14.79 -12.24 -8.69
N SER A 239 14.79 -12.45 -10.00
CA SER A 239 13.76 -13.19 -10.73
C SER A 239 13.58 -14.58 -10.15
N GLN A 240 14.67 -15.31 -9.90
CA GLN A 240 14.61 -16.62 -9.25
C GLN A 240 14.01 -16.55 -7.84
N ALA A 241 14.45 -15.61 -7.01
CA ALA A 241 13.98 -15.46 -5.63
C ALA A 241 12.48 -15.13 -5.52
N VAL A 242 11.93 -14.41 -6.49
CA VAL A 242 10.52 -13.99 -6.48
C VAL A 242 9.57 -14.94 -7.23
N GLY A 243 10.07 -16.07 -7.74
CA GLY A 243 9.27 -17.07 -8.44
C GLY A 243 9.13 -16.86 -9.95
N GLY A 244 10.06 -16.10 -10.54
CA GLY A 244 10.18 -15.88 -11.97
C GLY A 244 9.15 -14.91 -12.54
N MET A 245 9.14 -14.81 -13.88
CA MET A 245 8.20 -13.99 -14.62
C MET A 245 6.82 -14.67 -14.69
N GLN A 246 5.79 -13.95 -14.24
CA GLN A 246 4.40 -14.39 -14.26
C GLN A 246 3.59 -13.42 -15.14
N HIS A 247 2.98 -13.92 -16.22
CA HIS A 247 2.25 -13.10 -17.20
C HIS A 247 3.03 -11.90 -17.73
N GLY A 248 4.31 -12.10 -18.08
CA GLY A 248 5.18 -11.04 -18.60
C GLY A 248 5.61 -10.00 -17.56
N ARG A 249 5.40 -10.27 -16.26
CA ARG A 249 5.75 -9.37 -15.17
C ARG A 249 6.56 -10.08 -14.09
N VAL A 250 7.57 -9.41 -13.55
CA VAL A 250 8.31 -9.87 -12.36
C VAL A 250 7.88 -9.02 -11.17
N TYR A 251 7.76 -9.64 -10.01
CA TYR A 251 7.40 -8.92 -8.80
C TYR A 251 8.42 -7.83 -8.45
N GLY A 252 7.95 -6.63 -8.11
CA GLY A 252 8.79 -5.46 -7.83
C GLY A 252 9.25 -4.70 -9.09
N LEU A 253 9.43 -5.38 -10.24
CA LEU A 253 9.83 -4.74 -11.52
C LEU A 253 8.67 -4.55 -12.51
N GLY A 254 7.55 -5.24 -12.34
CA GLY A 254 6.44 -5.21 -13.29
C GLY A 254 6.88 -5.67 -14.68
N SER A 255 6.44 -4.96 -15.73
CA SER A 255 6.78 -5.25 -17.13
C SER A 255 8.20 -4.81 -17.51
N GLN A 256 8.89 -4.00 -16.70
CA GLN A 256 10.27 -3.59 -16.98
C GLN A 256 11.26 -4.75 -16.94
N ALA A 257 10.88 -5.87 -16.32
CA ALA A 257 11.63 -7.12 -16.34
C ALA A 257 11.99 -7.60 -17.76
N GLN A 258 11.13 -7.32 -18.75
CA GLN A 258 11.37 -7.70 -20.15
C GLN A 258 12.62 -7.04 -20.73
N ALA A 259 13.01 -5.87 -20.24
CA ALA A 259 14.24 -5.20 -20.68
C ALA A 259 15.49 -6.03 -20.35
N TYR A 260 15.46 -6.80 -19.26
CA TYR A 260 16.59 -7.60 -18.79
C TYR A 260 16.73 -8.97 -19.46
N GLU A 261 15.66 -9.49 -20.08
CA GLU A 261 15.71 -10.75 -20.84
C GLU A 261 16.45 -10.61 -22.18
N GLY A 262 16.52 -9.39 -22.75
CA GLY A 262 17.15 -9.10 -24.04
C GLY A 262 18.67 -8.88 -24.00
N MET A 263 19.30 -8.91 -22.82
CA MET A 263 20.69 -8.47 -22.62
C MET A 263 21.76 -9.56 -22.79
N THR A 264 21.41 -10.81 -23.13
CA THR A 264 22.42 -11.88 -23.32
C THR A 264 23.05 -11.94 -24.71
N SER A 265 22.91 -10.92 -25.54
CA SER A 265 23.63 -10.85 -26.82
C SER A 265 23.89 -9.40 -27.21
N SER A 266 25.17 -9.02 -27.10
CA SER A 266 25.85 -7.85 -27.68
C SER A 266 25.03 -6.67 -28.20
N GLY A 267 25.22 -5.52 -27.56
CA GLY A 267 25.31 -4.22 -28.21
C GLY A 267 24.00 -3.60 -28.73
N SER A 268 23.32 -2.85 -27.87
CA SER A 268 22.47 -1.74 -28.32
C SER A 268 22.42 -0.67 -27.25
N SER A 269 23.15 0.42 -27.47
CA SER A 269 22.91 1.70 -26.83
C SER A 269 21.59 2.25 -27.38
N PHE A 270 20.57 2.32 -26.53
CA PHE A 270 19.39 3.13 -26.82
C PHE A 270 19.02 4.00 -25.64
N ALA A 271 18.78 5.27 -25.96
CA ALA A 271 18.68 6.40 -25.08
C ALA A 271 17.53 6.28 -24.08
N SER A 272 17.73 6.86 -22.89
CA SER A 272 16.67 7.17 -21.93
C SER A 272 15.47 7.80 -22.65
N PRO A 273 14.22 7.43 -22.28
CA PRO A 273 13.05 8.08 -22.85
C PRO A 273 13.14 9.57 -22.53
N SER A 274 13.27 10.37 -23.59
CA SER A 274 13.30 11.82 -23.57
C SER A 274 12.18 12.34 -22.66
N GLN A 275 12.54 13.10 -21.64
CA GLN A 275 11.53 13.80 -20.84
C GLN A 275 10.73 14.72 -21.76
N ASP A 276 9.41 14.59 -21.70
CA ASP A 276 8.45 15.43 -22.41
C ASP A 276 8.74 16.92 -22.12
N PRO A 277 8.89 17.80 -23.15
CA PRO A 277 9.13 19.24 -22.97
C PRO A 277 8.07 19.98 -22.12
N LEU A 278 6.91 19.35 -21.94
CA LEU A 278 5.78 19.86 -21.18
C LEU A 278 6.01 19.78 -19.66
N TYR A 279 6.71 18.75 -19.18
CA TYR A 279 7.03 18.61 -17.75
C TYR A 279 8.12 19.59 -17.31
N SER A 280 9.13 19.86 -18.15
CA SER A 280 10.18 20.83 -17.84
C SER A 280 9.64 22.26 -17.75
N GLN A 281 8.66 22.60 -18.61
CA GLN A 281 7.96 23.87 -18.55
C GLN A 281 7.14 24.02 -17.27
N GLN A 282 6.43 22.97 -16.85
CA GLN A 282 5.65 22.96 -15.62
C GLN A 282 6.53 23.07 -14.36
N ILE A 283 7.67 22.39 -14.33
CA ILE A 283 8.65 22.48 -13.23
C ILE A 283 9.21 23.90 -13.13
N SER A 284 9.55 24.52 -14.27
CA SER A 284 10.09 25.89 -14.31
C SER A 284 9.06 26.92 -13.83
N ALA A 285 7.78 26.75 -14.20
CA ALA A 285 6.69 27.61 -13.75
C ALA A 285 6.49 27.52 -12.23
N LEU A 286 6.47 26.29 -11.68
CA LEU A 286 6.33 26.07 -10.24
C LEU A 286 7.54 26.62 -9.45
N GLN A 287 8.76 26.52 -9.99
CA GLN A 287 9.94 27.11 -9.37
C GLN A 287 9.86 28.65 -9.32
N ALA A 288 9.36 29.29 -10.38
CA ALA A 288 9.14 30.73 -10.39
C ALA A 288 8.06 31.18 -9.38
N GLU A 289 6.97 30.41 -9.22
CA GLU A 289 5.95 30.70 -8.20
C GLU A 289 6.49 30.57 -6.78
N LEU A 290 7.28 29.52 -6.49
CA LEU A 290 7.91 29.36 -5.19
C LEU A 290 8.87 30.51 -4.84
N GLU A 291 9.63 31.01 -5.83
CA GLU A 291 10.52 32.13 -5.62
C GLU A 291 9.76 33.44 -5.38
N GLN A 292 8.64 33.66 -6.09
CA GLN A 292 7.77 34.79 -5.79
C GLN A 292 7.19 34.74 -4.38
N VAL A 293 6.73 33.56 -3.93
CA VAL A 293 6.20 33.40 -2.58
C VAL A 293 7.28 33.65 -1.53
N ARG A 294 8.50 33.15 -1.73
CA ARG A 294 9.63 33.42 -0.84
C ARG A 294 9.95 34.91 -0.76
N LYS A 295 9.98 35.59 -1.90
CA LYS A 295 10.20 37.04 -1.94
C LYS A 295 9.10 37.82 -1.22
N ALA A 296 7.83 37.47 -1.45
CA ALA A 296 6.71 38.08 -0.75
C ALA A 296 6.79 37.85 0.77
N GLN A 297 7.25 36.67 1.20
CA GLN A 297 7.47 36.34 2.60
C GLN A 297 8.58 37.20 3.22
N THR A 298 9.70 37.40 2.52
CA THR A 298 10.78 38.28 3.01
C THR A 298 10.34 39.73 3.06
N ASP A 299 9.61 40.21 2.05
CA ASP A 299 9.11 41.58 2.00
C ASP A 299 8.15 41.86 3.16
N TRP A 300 7.24 40.91 3.46
CA TRP A 300 6.34 41.00 4.60
C TRP A 300 7.08 40.96 5.95
N GLN A 301 8.12 40.13 6.08
CA GLN A 301 8.96 40.11 7.28
C GLN A 301 9.66 41.45 7.52
N VAL A 302 10.24 42.04 6.46
CA VAL A 302 10.89 43.36 6.54
C VAL A 302 9.86 44.43 6.91
N GLN A 303 8.66 44.39 6.33
CA GLN A 303 7.60 45.34 6.63
C GLN A 303 7.16 45.29 8.10
N ILE A 304 6.96 44.09 8.67
CA ILE A 304 6.62 43.95 10.09
C ILE A 304 7.75 44.43 10.98
N GLN A 305 8.99 44.08 10.65
CA GLN A 305 10.14 44.53 11.43
C GLN A 305 10.26 46.06 11.43
N ALA A 306 10.05 46.71 10.29
CA ALA A 306 10.02 48.16 10.18
C ALA A 306 8.86 48.78 10.98
N GLN A 307 7.68 48.15 10.96
CA GLN A 307 6.53 48.61 11.75
C GLN A 307 6.81 48.55 13.27
N ILE A 308 7.43 47.46 13.74
CA ILE A 308 7.82 47.30 15.15
C ILE A 308 8.86 48.34 15.54
N GLN A 309 9.88 48.56 14.70
CA GLN A 309 10.91 49.57 14.96
C GLN A 309 10.31 50.98 15.03
N MET A 310 9.40 51.31 14.11
CA MET A 310 8.74 52.61 14.12
C MET A 310 7.88 52.81 15.37
N GLN A 311 7.14 51.78 15.79
CA GLN A 311 6.36 51.83 17.03
C GLN A 311 7.25 52.05 18.26
N MET A 312 8.42 51.40 18.30
CA MET A 312 9.40 51.57 19.37
C MET A 312 9.97 53.00 19.41
N GLN A 313 10.29 53.58 18.25
CA GLN A 313 10.76 54.97 18.16
C GLN A 313 9.68 55.95 18.63
N VAL A 314 8.42 55.75 18.23
CA VAL A 314 7.31 56.61 18.67
C VAL A 314 7.13 56.52 20.19
N GLN A 315 7.17 55.32 20.77
CA GLN A 315 7.11 55.16 22.23
C GLN A 315 8.28 55.87 22.92
N GLN A 316 9.49 55.76 22.38
CA GLN A 316 10.66 56.41 22.95
C GLN A 316 10.58 57.94 22.85
N ALA A 317 10.08 58.47 21.74
CA ALA A 317 9.85 59.90 21.57
C ALA A 317 8.81 60.44 22.56
N GLN A 318 7.71 59.70 22.78
CA GLN A 318 6.71 60.04 23.79
C GLN A 318 7.30 60.02 25.20
N HIS A 319 8.13 59.03 25.51
CA HIS A 319 8.82 58.96 26.81
C HIS A 319 9.75 60.16 27.02
N ASN A 320 10.54 60.54 26.00
CA ASN A 320 11.43 61.69 26.08
C ASN A 320 10.65 63.01 26.21
N GLN A 321 9.53 63.15 25.51
CA GLN A 321 8.66 64.32 25.65
C GLN A 321 8.12 64.47 27.08
N LEU A 322 7.68 63.36 27.70
CA LEU A 322 7.22 63.37 29.09
C LEU A 322 8.34 63.80 30.05
N LEU A 323 9.57 63.34 29.81
CA LEU A 323 10.74 63.74 30.60
C LEU A 323 11.04 65.25 30.47
N ASP A 324 10.92 65.80 29.27
CA ASP A 324 11.11 67.24 29.05
C ASP A 324 10.01 68.08 29.71
N GLU A 325 8.75 67.61 29.67
CA GLU A 325 7.64 68.25 30.39
C GLU A 325 7.85 68.21 31.91
N MET A 326 8.30 67.07 32.46
CA MET A 326 8.66 66.98 33.88
C MET A 326 9.81 67.92 34.24
N ARG A 327 10.82 68.07 33.37
CA ARG A 327 11.92 69.00 33.60
C ARG A 327 11.42 70.45 33.64
N LYS A 328 10.57 70.85 32.68
CA LYS A 328 9.95 72.19 32.68
C LYS A 328 9.10 72.45 33.92
N MET A 329 8.31 71.48 34.36
CA MET A 329 7.52 71.61 35.59
C MET A 329 8.41 71.77 36.83
N LYS A 330 9.53 71.05 36.88
CA LYS A 330 10.50 71.17 37.96
C LYS A 330 11.16 72.56 37.99
N ASP A 331 11.53 73.08 36.82
CA ASP A 331 12.13 74.42 36.71
C ASP A 331 11.13 75.52 37.11
N GLN A 332 9.85 75.39 36.72
CA GLN A 332 8.77 76.31 37.14
C GLN A 332 8.48 76.27 38.64
N LEU A 333 8.57 75.10 39.28
CA LEU A 333 8.44 74.97 40.73
C LEU A 333 9.64 75.60 41.45
N SER A 334 10.85 75.41 40.93
CA SER A 334 12.07 76.05 41.45
C SER A 334 12.03 77.57 41.33
N GLU A 335 11.48 78.13 40.24
CA GLU A 335 11.32 79.59 40.08
C GLU A 335 10.24 80.15 41.00
N LYS A 336 9.16 79.39 41.27
CA LYS A 336 8.12 79.80 42.24
C LYS A 336 8.61 79.77 43.69
N GLU A 337 9.42 78.79 44.09
CA GLU A 337 9.99 78.73 45.45
C GLU A 337 10.94 79.89 45.73
N VAL A 338 11.67 80.38 44.71
CA VAL A 338 12.52 81.59 44.83
C VAL A 338 11.68 82.87 44.94
N ALA A 339 10.55 82.96 44.23
CA ALA A 339 9.67 84.14 44.30
C ALA A 339 8.83 84.25 45.59
N THR A 340 8.51 83.13 46.25
CA THR A 340 7.76 83.14 47.53
C THR A 340 8.64 83.34 48.77
N GLY A 341 9.97 83.32 48.63
CA GLY A 341 10.91 83.55 49.74
C GLY A 341 11.09 85.02 50.15
N ASP A 342 10.71 85.96 49.29
CA ASP A 342 10.94 87.40 49.50
C ASP A 342 9.76 88.16 50.14
N ASP A 343 8.59 87.51 50.35
CA ASP A 343 7.37 88.18 50.84
C ASP A 343 6.91 87.71 52.23
N ALA A 344 7.77 87.01 52.98
CA ALA A 344 7.53 86.58 54.35
C ALA A 344 8.58 87.17 55.32
N SER A 345 8.81 88.49 55.24
CA SER A 345 9.50 89.22 56.31
C SER A 345 9.09 90.70 56.31
N THR A 346 7.80 90.96 56.51
CA THR A 346 7.35 92.19 57.19
C THR A 346 6.20 91.85 58.12
N ASP A 347 6.33 92.36 59.35
CA ASP A 347 5.30 92.52 60.38
C ASP A 347 5.11 91.41 61.42
N SER A 348 5.75 91.58 62.58
CA SER A 348 5.12 91.48 63.92
C SER A 348 6.11 91.94 65.01
N GLU A 349 5.79 93.12 65.58
CA GLU A 349 6.12 93.73 66.90
C GLU A 349 7.51 93.62 67.55
#